data_AF-A0A368P8W7-F1
#
_entry.id   AF-A0A368P8W7-F1
#
_cell.length_a   1.000
_cell.length_b   1.000
_cell.length_c   1.000
_cell.angle_alpha   90.00
_cell.angle_beta   90.00
_cell.angle_gamma   90.00
#
_symmetry.space_group_name_H-M   'P 1'
#
loop_
_entity.id
_entity.type
_entity.pdbx_description
1 polymer ?
#
loop_
_entity_poly.entity_id
_entity_poly.type
_entity_poly.pdbx_seq_one_letter_code
_entity_poly.pdbx_strand_id
1 'polypeptide(L)'
;MQPQELVQNIETSEKVKSQLIQVLDAFQNMDYHKLNDLLDNEAYYEDMKKTAFIYKQMQIFKEFHKKGDTYLNLSTNICTGCLCSEPVFVLTGNNSANKYAIYVQFTQGEITDIFRCSEQSNGFDCLPPF
;
A
#
# COMPACT_ATOMS: atom_id res chain seq x y z
N MET A 1 -14.44 0.97 9.54
CA MET A 1 -14.98 0.53 8.24
C MET A 1 -14.20 -0.71 7.83
N GLN A 2 -14.87 -1.75 7.33
CA GLN A 2 -14.19 -2.97 6.90
C GLN A 2 -13.47 -2.72 5.56
N PRO A 3 -12.24 -3.23 5.34
CA PRO A 3 -11.52 -3.04 4.07
C PRO A 3 -12.33 -3.44 2.84
N GLN A 4 -13.13 -4.50 2.94
CA GLN A 4 -13.98 -4.99 1.86
C GLN A 4 -15.06 -3.97 1.48
N GLU A 5 -15.62 -3.24 2.47
CA GLU A 5 -16.61 -2.19 2.21
C GLU A 5 -15.97 -1.04 1.42
N LEU A 6 -14.74 -0.64 1.77
CA LEU A 6 -14.03 0.41 1.03
C LEU A 6 -13.79 0.00 -0.43
N VAL A 7 -13.31 -1.24 -0.66
CA VAL A 7 -13.08 -1.76 -2.02
C VAL A 7 -14.37 -1.76 -2.85
N GLN A 8 -15.50 -2.16 -2.27
CA GLN A 8 -16.77 -2.23 -2.99
C GLN A 8 -17.35 -0.86 -3.36
N ASN A 9 -17.05 0.16 -2.55
CA ASN A 9 -17.55 1.52 -2.76
C ASN A 9 -16.72 2.33 -3.76
N ILE A 10 -15.58 1.81 -4.25
CA ILE A 10 -14.81 2.47 -5.31
C ILE A 10 -15.57 2.33 -6.63
N GLU A 11 -15.88 3.47 -7.27
CA GLU A 11 -16.53 3.55 -8.58
C GLU A 11 -15.56 3.14 -9.71
N THR A 12 -15.23 1.85 -9.78
CA THR A 12 -14.37 1.26 -10.82
C THR A 12 -14.90 -0.09 -11.29
N SER A 13 -14.29 -0.66 -12.34
CA SER A 13 -14.65 -1.96 -12.88
C SER A 13 -14.34 -3.11 -11.91
N GLU A 14 -15.09 -4.22 -12.00
CA GLU A 14 -14.84 -5.43 -11.20
C GLU A 14 -13.41 -6.00 -11.43
N LYS A 15 -12.87 -5.83 -12.64
CA LYS A 15 -11.48 -6.18 -12.94
C LYS A 15 -10.50 -5.42 -12.04
N VAL A 16 -10.74 -4.14 -11.83
CA VAL A 16 -9.84 -3.27 -11.06
C VAL A 16 -10.03 -3.46 -9.56
N LYS A 17 -11.27 -3.72 -9.11
CA LYS A 17 -11.49 -4.19 -7.73
C LYS A 17 -10.73 -5.49 -7.45
N SER A 18 -10.75 -6.44 -8.39
CA SER A 18 -9.98 -7.69 -8.28
C SER A 18 -8.47 -7.43 -8.24
N GLN A 19 -7.96 -6.52 -9.09
CA GLN A 19 -6.55 -6.13 -9.06
C GLN A 19 -6.17 -5.48 -7.71
N LEU A 20 -7.00 -4.57 -7.19
CA LEU A 20 -6.79 -3.96 -5.88
C LEU A 20 -6.72 -5.00 -4.76
N ILE A 21 -7.62 -5.99 -4.76
CA ILE A 21 -7.57 -7.09 -3.79
C ILE A 21 -6.24 -7.84 -3.88
N GLN A 22 -5.75 -8.12 -5.09
CA GLN A 22 -4.47 -8.81 -5.28
C GLN A 22 -3.28 -7.95 -4.85
N VAL A 23 -3.33 -6.64 -5.07
CA VAL A 23 -2.31 -5.68 -4.61
C VAL A 23 -2.29 -5.64 -3.08
N LEU A 24 -3.46 -5.51 -2.43
CA LEU A 24 -3.56 -5.53 -0.97
C LEU A 24 -3.07 -6.87 -0.40
N ASP A 25 -3.42 -8.00 -1.02
CA ASP A 25 -2.91 -9.32 -0.62
C ASP A 25 -1.37 -9.41 -0.75
N ALA A 26 -0.78 -8.85 -1.81
CA ALA A 26 0.68 -8.76 -1.94
C ALA A 26 1.31 -7.95 -0.79
N PHE A 27 0.70 -6.83 -0.40
CA PHE A 27 1.13 -6.06 0.77
C PHE A 27 0.98 -6.84 2.08
N GLN A 28 -0.16 -7.50 2.30
CA GLN A 28 -0.43 -8.25 3.53
C GLN A 28 0.56 -9.40 3.73
N ASN A 29 0.98 -10.04 2.63
CA ASN A 29 1.98 -11.10 2.64
C ASN A 29 3.42 -10.60 2.45
N MET A 30 3.64 -9.28 2.37
CA MET A 30 4.96 -8.68 2.13
C MET A 30 5.66 -9.22 0.86
N ASP A 31 4.89 -9.56 -0.17
CA ASP A 31 5.35 -10.14 -1.43
C ASP A 31 5.58 -9.06 -2.49
N TYR A 32 6.80 -8.51 -2.50
CA TYR A 32 7.19 -7.48 -3.47
C TYR A 32 7.34 -8.01 -4.90
N HIS A 33 7.52 -9.32 -5.09
CA HIS A 33 7.57 -9.94 -6.42
C HIS A 33 6.17 -9.94 -7.05
N LYS A 34 5.17 -10.40 -6.30
CA LYS A 34 3.76 -10.33 -6.72
C LYS A 34 3.33 -8.88 -6.96
N LEU A 35 3.74 -7.95 -6.10
CA LEU A 35 3.47 -6.53 -6.32
C LEU A 35 4.09 -6.02 -7.64
N ASN A 36 5.32 -6.42 -7.95
CA ASN A 36 5.97 -6.06 -9.22
C ASN A 36 5.22 -6.57 -10.45
N ASP A 37 4.64 -7.76 -10.37
CA ASP A 37 3.88 -8.37 -11.48
C ASP A 37 2.51 -7.72 -11.69
N LEU A 38 1.90 -7.21 -10.61
CA LEU A 38 0.56 -6.61 -10.62
C LEU A 38 0.53 -5.13 -11.06
N LEU A 39 1.65 -4.43 -10.91
CA LEU A 39 1.75 -2.99 -11.19
C LEU A 39 2.25 -2.72 -12.62
N ASP A 40 1.76 -1.64 -13.21
CA ASP A 40 2.10 -1.23 -14.57
C ASP A 40 3.59 -0.84 -14.68
N ASN A 41 4.27 -1.35 -15.71
CA ASN A 41 5.69 -1.08 -15.97
C ASN A 41 5.94 0.38 -16.36
N GLU A 42 4.98 1.04 -17.00
CA GLU A 42 5.15 2.39 -17.53
C GLU A 42 4.69 3.47 -16.53
N ALA A 43 4.04 3.06 -15.44
CA ALA A 43 3.55 3.97 -14.41
C ALA A 43 4.66 4.44 -13.45
N TYR A 44 4.40 5.59 -12.85
CA TYR A 44 5.14 6.11 -11.71
C TYR A 44 4.29 5.89 -10.46
N TYR A 45 4.94 5.50 -9.37
CA TYR A 45 4.31 5.28 -8.08
C TYR A 45 5.09 6.10 -7.05
N GLU A 46 4.46 6.98 -6.28
CA GLU A 46 5.17 7.96 -5.42
C GLU A 46 6.23 8.78 -6.19
N ASP A 47 5.87 9.28 -7.37
CA ASP A 47 6.77 10.05 -8.26
C ASP A 47 8.07 9.32 -8.66
N MET A 48 8.13 7.99 -8.52
CA MET A 48 9.27 7.16 -8.91
C MET A 48 8.88 6.05 -9.88
N LYS A 49 9.82 5.65 -10.74
CA LYS A 49 9.61 4.51 -11.65
C LYS A 49 9.28 3.26 -10.85
N LYS A 50 8.44 2.37 -11.40
CA LYS A 50 8.04 1.11 -10.74
C LYS A 50 9.22 0.36 -10.11
N THR A 51 10.35 0.24 -10.79
CA THR A 51 11.52 -0.48 -10.25
C THR A 51 12.03 0.10 -8.93
N ALA A 52 12.04 1.43 -8.79
CA ALA A 52 12.45 2.10 -7.56
C ALA A 52 11.37 1.95 -6.47
N PHE A 53 10.09 2.08 -6.84
CA PHE A 53 8.98 1.84 -5.93
C PHE A 53 8.99 0.43 -5.34
N ILE A 54 9.13 -0.59 -6.18
CA ILE A 54 9.21 -1.99 -5.77
C ILE A 54 10.42 -2.23 -4.85
N TYR A 55 11.57 -1.62 -5.15
CA TYR A 55 12.73 -1.69 -4.26
C TYR A 55 12.45 -1.05 -2.90
N LYS A 56 11.77 0.10 -2.85
CA LYS A 56 11.33 0.74 -1.61
C LYS A 56 10.39 -0.17 -0.81
N GLN A 57 9.40 -0.79 -1.46
CA GLN A 57 8.50 -1.75 -0.80
C GLN A 57 9.26 -2.96 -0.24
N MET A 58 10.23 -3.51 -0.99
CA MET A 58 11.09 -4.60 -0.50
C MET A 58 11.85 -4.20 0.78
N GLN A 59 12.36 -2.98 0.88
CA GLN A 59 13.05 -2.51 2.10
C GLN A 59 12.09 -2.39 3.29
N ILE A 60 10.89 -1.83 3.07
CA ILE A 60 9.84 -1.73 4.09
C ILE A 60 9.46 -3.13 4.61
N PHE A 61 9.24 -4.08 3.70
CA PHE A 61 8.92 -5.47 4.04
C PHE A 61 10.04 -6.16 4.82
N LYS A 62 11.29 -5.91 4.47
CA LYS A 62 12.44 -6.39 5.26
C LYS A 62 12.45 -5.85 6.68
N GLU A 63 12.08 -4.58 6.89
CA GLU A 63 11.99 -4.02 8.25
C GLU A 63 10.89 -4.65 9.08
N PHE A 64 9.71 -4.90 8.50
CA PHE A 64 8.65 -5.67 9.15
C PHE A 64 9.14 -7.08 9.54
N HIS A 65 9.77 -7.80 8.62
CA HIS A 65 10.35 -9.12 8.92
C HIS A 65 11.41 -9.08 10.03
N LYS A 66 12.30 -8.07 10.04
CA LYS A 66 13.28 -7.87 11.12
C LYS A 66 12.63 -7.65 12.48
N LYS A 67 11.42 -7.09 12.51
CA LYS A 67 10.61 -6.89 13.73
C LYS A 67 9.76 -8.10 14.07
N GLY A 68 9.91 -9.21 13.36
CA GLY A 68 9.21 -10.47 13.61
C GLY A 68 7.82 -10.55 12.99
N ASP A 69 7.45 -9.61 12.13
CA ASP A 69 6.18 -9.68 11.41
C ASP A 69 6.25 -10.71 10.28
N THR A 70 5.21 -11.53 10.19
CA THR A 70 5.05 -12.54 9.13
C THR A 70 3.86 -12.22 8.23
N TYR A 71 3.02 -11.27 8.64
CA TYR A 71 1.81 -10.85 7.95
C TYR A 71 1.40 -9.45 8.40
N LEU A 72 0.77 -8.68 7.51
CA LEU A 72 0.20 -7.37 7.83
C LEU A 72 -1.33 -7.45 7.88
N ASN A 73 -1.90 -7.12 9.04
CA ASN A 73 -3.33 -7.00 9.22
C ASN A 73 -3.85 -5.76 8.49
N LEU A 74 -4.86 -5.95 7.64
CA LEU A 74 -5.45 -4.87 6.86
C LEU A 74 -6.63 -4.24 7.60
N SER A 75 -6.62 -2.91 7.68
CA SER A 75 -7.73 -2.08 8.12
C SER A 75 -7.85 -0.84 7.24
N THR A 76 -8.81 0.03 7.52
CA THR A 76 -8.96 1.32 6.81
C THR A 76 -8.96 2.47 7.81
N ASN A 77 -8.47 3.63 7.37
CA ASN A 77 -8.55 4.87 8.12
C ASN A 77 -8.62 6.07 7.16
N ILE A 78 -8.60 7.28 7.69
CA ILE A 78 -8.54 8.53 6.93
C ILE A 78 -7.14 9.14 7.07
N CYS A 79 -6.55 9.57 5.95
CA CYS A 79 -5.29 10.30 5.96
C CYS A 79 -5.55 11.81 6.06
N THR A 80 -5.31 12.39 7.23
CA THR A 80 -5.61 13.81 7.52
C THR A 80 -4.51 14.79 7.10
N GLY A 81 -3.54 14.35 6.28
CA GLY A 81 -2.37 15.12 5.80
C GLY A 81 -2.53 15.66 4.38
N CYS A 82 -1.46 15.57 3.59
CA CYS A 82 -1.43 16.02 2.18
C CYS A 82 -2.48 15.35 1.27
N LEU A 83 -3.05 14.23 1.73
CA LEU A 83 -4.13 13.52 1.07
C LEU A 83 -5.52 14.05 1.48
N CYS A 84 -5.65 15.22 2.10
CA CYS A 84 -6.91 15.95 2.27
C CYS A 84 -8.10 15.12 2.82
N SER A 85 -7.86 14.21 3.76
CA SER A 85 -8.89 13.31 4.34
C SER A 85 -9.40 12.20 3.41
N GLU A 86 -8.57 11.76 2.46
CA GLU A 86 -8.85 10.57 1.65
C GLU A 86 -8.76 9.27 2.48
N PRO A 87 -9.58 8.25 2.15
CA PRO A 87 -9.52 6.94 2.78
C PRO A 87 -8.24 6.20 2.39
N VAL A 88 -7.62 5.55 3.36
CA VAL A 88 -6.38 4.79 3.20
C VAL A 88 -6.52 3.38 3.75
N PHE A 89 -5.74 2.48 3.18
CA PHE A 89 -5.53 1.13 3.69
C PHE A 89 -4.38 1.16 4.68
N VAL A 90 -4.60 0.64 5.89
CA VAL A 90 -3.59 0.60 6.95
C VAL A 90 -3.17 -0.85 7.16
N LEU A 91 -1.91 -1.13 6.83
CA LEU A 91 -1.26 -2.43 7.00
C LEU A 91 -0.53 -2.42 8.35
N THR A 92 -0.93 -3.29 9.27
CA THR A 92 -0.38 -3.33 10.62
C THR A 92 0.34 -4.66 10.88
N GLY A 93 1.63 -4.60 11.24
CA GLY A 93 2.43 -5.78 11.56
C GLY A 93 1.78 -6.63 12.66
N ASN A 94 1.68 -7.94 12.43
CA ASN A 94 1.04 -8.86 13.37
C ASN A 94 1.81 -9.08 14.68
N ASN A 95 3.11 -8.72 14.73
CA ASN A 95 3.95 -8.83 15.91
C ASN A 95 4.40 -7.45 16.43
N SER A 96 4.87 -6.57 15.54
CA SER A 96 5.44 -5.27 15.94
C SER A 96 4.40 -4.19 16.19
N ALA A 97 3.18 -4.36 15.69
CA ALA A 97 2.15 -3.33 15.57
C ALA A 97 2.58 -2.06 14.80
N ASN A 98 3.70 -2.12 14.07
CA ASN A 98 4.09 -1.04 13.16
C ASN A 98 3.04 -0.88 12.06
N LYS A 99 2.82 0.36 11.63
CA LYS A 99 1.79 0.71 10.67
C LYS A 99 2.40 1.27 9.39
N TYR A 100 1.93 0.75 8.27
CA TYR A 100 2.23 1.27 6.96
C TYR A 100 0.91 1.52 6.23
N ALA A 101 0.58 2.80 6.07
CA ALA A 101 -0.68 3.20 5.45
C ALA A 101 -0.43 3.64 4.01
N ILE A 102 -1.27 3.15 3.10
CA ILE A 102 -1.21 3.48 1.68
C ILE A 102 -2.54 4.04 1.18
N TYR A 103 -2.45 5.05 0.33
CA TYR A 103 -3.52 5.52 -0.53
C TYR A 103 -3.33 4.93 -1.91
N VAL A 104 -4.42 4.48 -2.54
CA VAL A 104 -4.39 3.95 -3.91
C VAL A 104 -5.18 4.91 -4.78
N GLN A 105 -4.51 5.50 -5.77
CA GLN A 105 -5.13 6.43 -6.70
C GLN A 105 -5.70 5.68 -7.90
N PHE A 106 -6.92 6.06 -8.28
CA PHE A 106 -7.59 5.53 -9.47
C PHE A 106 -7.80 6.65 -10.50
N THR A 107 -7.39 6.42 -11.74
CA THR A 107 -7.68 7.32 -12.87
C THR A 107 -8.25 6.51 -14.03
N GLN A 108 -9.36 6.96 -14.61
CA GLN A 108 -10.06 6.26 -15.70
C GLN A 108 -10.36 4.78 -15.40
N GLY A 109 -10.55 4.47 -14.11
CA GLY A 109 -10.82 3.12 -13.65
C GLY A 109 -9.60 2.23 -13.50
N GLU A 110 -8.36 2.74 -13.56
CA GLU A 110 -7.13 1.96 -13.37
C GLU A 110 -6.34 2.44 -12.14
N ILE A 111 -5.56 1.56 -11.52
CA ILE A 111 -4.62 1.96 -10.45
C ILE A 111 -3.45 2.70 -11.10
N THR A 112 -3.37 4.00 -10.88
CA THR A 112 -2.32 4.83 -11.48
C THR A 112 -1.20 5.17 -10.51
N ASP A 113 -1.46 5.10 -9.20
CA ASP A 113 -0.47 5.41 -8.18
C ASP A 113 -0.82 4.75 -6.84
N ILE A 114 0.18 4.60 -5.97
CA ILE A 114 0.06 4.08 -4.61
C ILE A 114 1.02 4.88 -3.73
N PHE A 115 0.50 5.71 -2.81
CA PHE A 115 1.31 6.58 -1.96
C PHE A 115 1.28 6.19 -0.50
N ARG A 116 2.38 6.38 0.22
CA ARG A 116 2.38 6.30 1.68
C ARG A 116 1.64 7.49 2.29
N CYS A 117 0.74 7.23 3.22
CA CYS A 117 0.23 8.23 4.17
C CYS A 117 1.13 8.26 5.41
N SER A 118 1.88 9.35 5.60
CA SER A 118 2.80 9.52 6.74
C SER A 118 2.09 9.53 8.09
N GLU A 119 0.95 10.19 8.18
CA GLU A 119 0.18 10.43 9.41
C GLU A 119 -0.39 9.15 10.00
N GLN A 120 -0.61 8.15 9.14
CA GLN A 120 -1.12 6.83 9.53
C GLN A 120 -0.02 5.75 9.50
N SER A 121 1.24 6.14 9.28
CA SER A 121 2.40 5.25 9.25
C SER A 121 3.36 5.53 10.41
N ASN A 122 4.05 4.51 10.92
CA ASN A 122 5.09 4.67 11.95
C ASN A 122 6.22 3.66 11.75
N GLY A 123 7.38 3.91 12.37
CA GLY A 123 8.49 2.95 12.37
C GLY A 123 9.33 2.91 11.09
N PHE A 124 9.11 3.83 10.15
CA PHE A 124 9.81 3.88 8.85
C PHE A 124 10.62 5.16 8.62
N ASP A 125 10.76 6.02 9.63
CA ASP A 125 11.43 7.32 9.50
C ASP A 125 12.96 7.21 9.37
N CYS A 126 13.51 6.00 9.57
CA CYS A 126 14.94 5.69 9.42
C CYS A 126 15.30 5.07 8.06
N LEU A 127 14.32 4.86 7.16
CA LEU A 127 14.63 4.42 5.80
C LEU A 127 15.26 5.59 5.03
N PRO A 128 16.37 5.37 4.31
CA PRO A 128 16.99 6.43 3.54
C PRO A 128 15.98 7.02 2.53
N PRO A 129 15.97 8.35 2.32
CA PRO A 129 15.21 8.95 1.23
C PRO A 129 15.77 8.43 -0.10
N PHE A 130 14.87 8.04 -1.00
CA PHE A 130 15.19 7.67 -2.37
C PHE A 130 15.25 8.90 -3.26
#